data_AF-A0AAN8QHW0-F1
#
_entry.id   AF-A0AAN8QHW0-F1
#
_cell.length_a   1.000
_cell.length_b   1.000
_cell.length_c   1.000
_cell.angle_alpha   90.00
_cell.angle_beta   90.00
_cell.angle_gamma   90.00
#
_symmetry.space_group_name_H-M   'P 1'
#
loop_
_entity.id
_entity.type
_entity.pdbx_description
1 polymer ?
#
loop_
_entity_poly.entity_id
_entity_poly.type
_entity_poly.pdbx_seq_one_letter_code
_entity_poly.pdbx_strand_id
1 'polypeptide(L)'
;MDDEFEGDPQLVCLYKHNGDVLDLQFLDLDRIVTASSTGAVTIFRHHHNSQVLSQGMMGKTHPGKLSLSDRNIQATGTQQDADVK
;
A
#
# COMPACT_ATOMS: atom_id res chain seq x y z
N MET A 1 25.47 15.82 23.12
CA MET A 1 25.90 15.71 21.72
C MET A 1 24.66 15.30 20.98
N ASP A 2 23.90 16.30 20.59
CA ASP A 2 22.72 16.14 19.76
C ASP A 2 23.25 15.77 18.37
N ASP A 3 23.23 14.47 18.07
CA ASP A 3 23.52 13.96 16.73
C ASP A 3 22.38 14.42 15.80
N GLU A 4 22.47 15.68 15.41
CA GLU A 4 21.77 16.26 14.27
C GLU A 4 22.13 15.38 13.08
N PHE A 5 21.18 14.55 12.63
CA PHE A 5 21.30 13.85 11.34
C PHE A 5 21.20 14.92 10.24
N GLU A 6 22.28 15.68 10.08
CA GLU A 6 22.46 16.77 9.14
C GLU A 6 22.95 16.16 7.81
N GLY A 7 22.01 15.61 7.07
CA GLY A 7 22.28 15.02 5.76
C GLY A 7 21.05 15.02 4.89
N ASP A 8 21.25 15.20 3.59
CA ASP A 8 20.15 15.11 2.62
C ASP A 8 19.49 13.73 2.71
N PRO A 9 18.15 13.64 2.59
CA PRO A 9 17.47 12.36 2.56
C PRO A 9 18.02 11.48 1.43
N GLN A 10 18.60 10.33 1.79
CA GLN A 10 19.12 9.38 0.81
C GLN A 10 18.07 8.33 0.44
N LEU A 11 18.03 7.96 -0.84
CA LEU A 11 17.20 6.85 -1.30
C LEU A 11 17.73 5.53 -0.71
N VAL A 12 16.92 4.91 0.15
CA VAL A 12 17.25 3.63 0.79
C VAL A 12 16.92 2.44 -0.12
N CYS A 13 15.73 2.46 -0.73
CA CYS A 13 15.27 1.41 -1.63
C CYS A 13 14.21 1.94 -2.61
N LEU A 14 13.99 1.21 -3.71
CA LEU A 14 13.00 1.57 -4.73
C LEU A 14 12.22 0.32 -5.15
N TYR A 15 10.91 0.50 -5.36
CA TYR A 15 10.03 -0.53 -5.92
C TYR A 15 9.26 0.02 -7.11
N LYS A 16 9.20 -0.73 -8.21
CA LYS A 16 8.44 -0.33 -9.40
C LYS A 16 6.96 -0.68 -9.21
N HIS A 17 6.14 0.34 -8.97
CA HIS A 17 4.70 0.19 -8.80
C HIS A 17 3.98 0.09 -10.16
N ASN A 18 2.88 -0.68 -10.21
CA ASN A 18 2.02 -0.79 -11.39
C ASN A 18 0.88 0.22 -11.29
N GLY A 19 0.89 1.23 -12.17
CA GLY A 19 0.02 2.40 -12.10
C GLY A 19 0.49 3.42 -11.09
N ASP A 20 -0.30 4.49 -10.93
CA ASP A 20 0.02 5.60 -10.04
C ASP A 20 -0.32 5.24 -8.60
N VAL A 21 0.54 5.65 -7.65
CA VAL A 21 0.22 5.56 -6.22
C VAL A 21 -0.71 6.71 -5.88
N LEU A 22 -1.92 6.39 -5.44
CA LEU A 22 -2.94 7.36 -5.06
C LEU A 22 -2.87 7.72 -3.58
N ASP A 23 -2.54 6.74 -2.74
CA ASP A 23 -2.36 6.94 -1.29
C ASP A 23 -1.30 5.96 -0.76
N LEU A 24 -0.62 6.34 0.32
CA LEU A 24 0.41 5.57 0.99
C LEU A 24 0.33 5.77 2.50
N GLN A 25 0.28 4.68 3.25
CA GLN A 25 0.29 4.72 4.72
C GLN A 25 1.22 3.67 5.30
N PHE A 26 1.86 4.00 6.42
CA PHE A 26 2.60 3.02 7.22
C PHE A 26 1.60 2.25 8.09
N LEU A 27 1.60 0.92 8.00
CA LEU A 27 0.87 0.07 8.95
C LEU A 27 1.66 -0.11 10.23
N ASP A 28 2.98 -0.22 10.09
CA ASP A 28 3.96 -0.27 11.17
C ASP A 28 5.36 0.07 10.64
N LEU A 29 6.39 -0.22 11.43
CA LEU A 29 7.78 0.08 11.12
C LEU A 29 8.30 -0.61 9.85
N ASP A 30 7.80 -1.81 9.52
CA ASP A 30 8.29 -2.59 8.38
C ASP A 30 7.28 -2.64 7.23
N ARG A 31 6.03 -2.23 7.44
CA ARG A 31 4.94 -2.46 6.49
C ARG A 31 4.31 -1.16 5.99
N ILE A 32 4.19 -1.07 4.66
CA ILE A 32 3.64 0.08 3.95
C ILE A 32 2.46 -0.40 3.11
N VAL A 33 1.32 0.29 3.17
CA VAL A 33 0.17 0.06 2.29
C VAL A 33 0.16 1.12 1.19
N THR A 34 -0.12 0.70 -0.04
CA THR A 34 -0.42 1.61 -1.14
C THR A 34 -1.78 1.33 -1.74
N ALA A 35 -2.48 2.40 -2.13
CA ALA A 35 -3.62 2.34 -3.04
C ALA A 35 -3.16 2.75 -4.45
N SER A 36 -3.53 1.96 -5.46
CA SER A 36 -3.14 2.19 -6.86
C SER A 36 -4.31 2.71 -7.69
N SER A 37 -4.02 3.53 -8.71
CA SER A 37 -4.99 3.93 -9.73
C SER A 37 -5.57 2.75 -10.53
N THR A 38 -4.91 1.58 -10.46
CA THR A 38 -5.41 0.31 -11.02
C THR A 38 -6.52 -0.35 -10.18
N GLY A 39 -6.83 0.18 -8.99
CA GLY A 39 -7.75 -0.43 -8.01
C GLY A 39 -7.09 -1.50 -7.12
N ALA A 40 -5.77 -1.68 -7.23
CA ALA A 40 -5.00 -2.57 -6.37
C ALA A 40 -4.69 -1.90 -5.01
N VAL A 41 -4.80 -2.68 -3.94
CA VAL A 41 -4.28 -2.32 -2.60
C VAL A 41 -3.17 -3.30 -2.26
N THR A 42 -1.97 -2.78 -2.02
CA THR A 42 -0.76 -3.60 -1.85
C THR A 42 -0.11 -3.32 -0.52
N ILE A 43 0.23 -4.38 0.23
CA ILE A 43 1.06 -4.28 1.43
C ILE A 43 2.50 -4.64 1.05
N PHE A 44 3.40 -3.67 1.13
CA PHE A 44 4.84 -3.86 1.03
C PHE A 44 5.44 -4.15 2.39
N ARG A 45 6.48 -4.99 2.40
CA ARG A 45 7.33 -5.21 3.56
C ARG A 45 8.75 -4.75 3.25
N HIS A 46 9.25 -3.83 4.06
CA HIS A 46 10.62 -3.35 4.07
C HIS A 46 11.50 -4.29 4.92
N HIS A 47 12.60 -4.74 4.34
CA HIS A 47 13.60 -5.54 5.03
C HIS A 47 14.81 -4.65 5.34
N HIS A 48 14.82 -4.06 6.54
CA HIS A 48 15.85 -3.11 6.97
C HIS A 48 17.30 -3.62 6.81
N ASN A 49 17.55 -4.91 7.02
CA ASN A 49 18.91 -5.45 6.89
C ASN A 49 19.43 -5.45 5.45
N SER A 50 18.54 -5.66 4.48
CA SER A 50 18.89 -5.77 3.07
C SER A 50 18.48 -4.53 2.26
N GLN A 51 17.79 -3.58 2.89
CA GLN A 51 17.26 -2.37 2.25
C GLN A 51 16.49 -2.69 0.96
N VAL A 52 15.56 -3.65 1.04
CA VAL A 52 14.68 -4.03 -0.08
C VAL A 52 13.22 -3.97 0.31
N LEU A 53 12.38 -3.60 -0.65
CA LEU A 53 10.93 -3.74 -0.55
C LEU A 53 10.49 -5.02 -1.23
N SER A 54 9.66 -5.79 -0.53
CA SER A 54 9.00 -6.97 -1.07
C SER A 54 7.50 -6.75 -1.12
N GLN A 55 6.88 -7.16 -2.22
CA GLN A 55 5.42 -7.18 -2.32
C GLN A 55 4.88 -8.34 -1.50
N GLY A 56 4.07 -8.02 -0.48
CA GLY A 56 3.36 -8.98 0.34
C GLY A 56 1.98 -9.27 -0.24
N MET A 57 0.93 -8.95 0.52
CA MET A 57 -0.46 -9.21 0.13
C MET A 57 -0.96 -8.17 -0.89
N MET A 58 -1.60 -8.64 -1.95
CA MET A 58 -2.26 -7.80 -2.95
C MET A 58 -3.76 -8.13 -3.00
N GLY A 59 -4.59 -7.15 -2.68
CA GLY A 59 -6.04 -7.19 -2.87
C GLY A 59 -6.44 -6.44 -4.13
N LYS A 60 -7.42 -6.96 -4.87
CA LYS A 60 -8.08 -6.22 -5.94
C LYS A 60 -9.42 -5.70 -5.43
N THR A 61 -9.64 -4.41 -5.57
CA THR A 61 -10.95 -3.82 -5.30
C THR A 61 -11.56 -3.36 -6.62
N HIS A 62 -12.89 -3.42 -6.74
CA HIS A 62 -13.55 -2.92 -7.94
C HIS A 62 -13.31 -1.42 -8.09
N PRO A 63 -12.98 -0.92 -9.29
CA PRO A 63 -12.85 0.51 -9.55
C PRO A 63 -14.16 1.21 -9.18
N GLY A 64 -14.09 2.19 -8.27
CA GLY A 64 -15.25 2.93 -7.74
C GLY A 64 -15.83 2.44 -6.40
N LYS A 65 -15.28 1.39 -5.77
CA LYS A 65 -15.73 0.91 -4.44
C LYS A 65 -14.79 1.21 -3.28
N LEU A 66 -13.66 1.87 -3.52
CA LEU A 66 -12.79 2.36 -2.47
C LEU A 66 -13.29 3.74 -2.02
N SER A 67 -13.91 3.82 -0.84
CA SER A 67 -14.15 5.08 -0.16
C SER A 67 -13.04 5.27 0.88
N LEU A 68 -12.13 6.20 0.61
CA LEU A 68 -11.19 6.70 1.60
C LEU A 68 -11.97 7.68 2.48
N SER A 69 -12.33 7.23 3.69
CA SER A 69 -12.78 8.12 4.76
C SER A 69 -11.69 8.17 5.82
N ASP A 70 -11.58 9.31 6.52
CA ASP A 70 -10.38 9.79 7.23
C ASP A 70 -9.70 8.84 8.24
N ARG A 71 -10.19 7.62 8.50
CA ARG A 71 -9.47 6.61 9.31
C ARG A 71 -9.67 5.14 8.95
N ASN A 72 -10.52 4.76 8.00
CA ASN A 72 -10.84 3.33 7.76
C ASN A 72 -10.95 2.99 6.27
N ILE A 73 -10.26 1.93 5.84
CA ILE A 73 -10.46 1.32 4.52
C ILE A 73 -11.69 0.41 4.61
N GLN A 74 -12.79 0.79 3.94
CA GLN A 74 -13.99 -0.04 3.82
C GLN A 74 -14.05 -0.66 2.42
N ALA A 75 -14.02 -2.00 2.34
CA ALA A 75 -14.30 -2.74 1.12
C ALA A 75 -15.73 -3.28 1.16
N THR A 76 -16.61 -2.82 0.25
CA THR A 76 -17.99 -3.31 0.15
C THR A 76 -18.15 -4.33 -0.99
N GLY A 77 -18.29 -5.61 -0.63
CA GLY A 77 -18.65 -6.66 -1.59
C GLY A 77 -20.14 -6.62 -1.91
N THR A 78 -20.51 -6.66 -3.18
CA THR A 78 -21.86 -7.10 -3.58
C THR A 78 -21.75 -8.58 -3.84
N GLN A 79 -22.36 -9.39 -2.98
CA GLN A 79 -22.55 -10.81 -3.23
C GLN A 79 -23.35 -10.92 -4.53
N GLN A 80 -22.72 -11.33 -5.63
CA GLN A 80 -23.47 -11.74 -6.81
C GLN A 80 -24.13 -13.05 -6.43
N ASP A 81 -25.45 -13.01 -6.23
CA ASP A 81 -26.26 -14.20 -6.13
C ASP A 81 -25.98 -15.06 -7.36
N ALA A 82 -25.46 -16.26 -7.12
CA ALA A 82 -25.29 -17.24 -8.17
C ALA A 82 -26.68 -17.55 -8.72
N ASP A 83 -26.94 -17.12 -9.95
CA ASP A 83 -28.09 -17.54 -10.75
C ASP A 83 -27.99 -19.06 -10.94
N VAL A 84 -28.61 -19.81 -10.04
CA VAL A 84 -28.80 -21.26 -10.17
C VAL A 84 -29.93 -21.43 -11.18
N LYS A 85 -29.53 -21.80 -12.39
CA LYS A 85 -30.41 -22.17 -13.50
C LYS A 85 -31.20 -23.43 -13.20
#